data_AF-A0A962BHM5-F1
#
_entry.id   AF-A0A962BHM5-F1
#
_cell.length_a   1.000
_cell.length_b   1.000
_cell.length_c   1.000
_cell.angle_alpha   90.00
_cell.angle_beta   90.00
_cell.angle_gamma   90.00
#
_symmetry.space_group_name_H-M   'P 1'
#
loop_
_entity.id
_entity.type
_entity.pdbx_description
1 polymer ?
#
loop_
_entity_poly.entity_id
_entity_poly.type
_entity_poly.pdbx_seq_one_letter_code
_entity_poly.pdbx_strand_id
1 'polypeptide(L)'
;MFNQKPYAMRFALCLFLIVFFLPFSALAADELFPRGYLPNYSELPDPTPEQIDEALVVSLNCKSAVQNSTSYDCDCVGMKYLELRQRRGEKENPTLLLMAAQRSCPNPAGIAGANYEICESWAKSAHPYDYKEFCECFANEYASIHSSNVTYNELVLEKQRIESYKSCGTGRYFDERIAKKTMIDKLRDSKVFGILFPGAKGQ
;
A
#
# COMPACT_ATOMS: atom_id res chain seq x y z
N MET A 1 -62.20 -18.36 12.57
CA MET A 1 -62.73 -18.98 13.79
C MET A 1 -61.56 -19.39 14.68
N PHE A 2 -61.68 -19.02 15.95
CA PHE A 2 -60.65 -19.02 16.99
C PHE A 2 -59.98 -20.37 17.23
N ASN A 3 -58.68 -20.36 17.54
CA ASN A 3 -58.16 -21.26 18.57
C ASN A 3 -56.91 -20.66 19.24
N GLN A 4 -57.14 -20.00 20.37
CA GLN A 4 -56.12 -19.67 21.37
C GLN A 4 -55.83 -20.92 22.21
N LYS A 5 -54.56 -21.22 22.48
CA LYS A 5 -54.17 -22.05 23.63
C LYS A 5 -53.31 -21.22 24.60
N PRO A 6 -53.67 -21.19 25.89
CA PRO A 6 -52.88 -20.53 26.93
C PRO A 6 -51.91 -21.53 27.56
N TYR A 7 -50.68 -21.10 27.82
CA TYR A 7 -49.84 -21.74 28.84
C TYR A 7 -49.26 -20.66 29.76
N ALA A 8 -49.83 -20.63 30.95
CA ALA A 8 -49.36 -19.88 32.09
C ALA A 8 -48.14 -20.57 32.70
N MET A 9 -47.12 -19.74 33.00
CA MET A 9 -46.48 -19.61 34.31
C MET A 9 -45.93 -20.88 34.98
N ARG A 10 -44.60 -20.94 35.20
CA ARG A 10 -43.94 -21.03 36.53
C ARG A 10 -42.46 -21.43 36.42
N PHE A 11 -41.70 -21.05 37.45
CA PHE A 11 -40.29 -21.33 37.76
C PHE A 11 -39.29 -20.43 37.01
N ALA A 12 -38.85 -19.28 37.56
CA ALA A 12 -38.18 -19.06 38.85
C ALA A 12 -36.96 -19.97 39.04
N LEU A 13 -35.80 -19.34 39.31
CA LEU A 13 -34.44 -19.87 39.45
C LEU A 13 -33.61 -20.02 38.16
N CYS A 14 -32.98 -18.92 37.74
CA CYS A 14 -31.63 -18.92 37.15
C CYS A 14 -31.04 -17.49 37.20
N LEU A 15 -31.12 -16.84 38.36
CA LEU A 15 -30.68 -15.46 38.58
C LEU A 15 -29.39 -15.41 39.43
N PHE A 16 -28.46 -16.33 39.19
CA PHE A 16 -27.25 -16.47 40.02
C PHE A 16 -25.97 -16.88 39.28
N LEU A 17 -25.83 -16.58 37.97
CA LEU A 17 -24.58 -16.80 37.22
C LEU A 17 -24.37 -15.77 36.08
N ILE A 18 -24.50 -14.46 36.37
CA ILE A 18 -24.10 -13.39 35.41
C ILE A 18 -23.32 -12.29 36.15
N VAL A 19 -22.23 -12.65 36.85
CA VAL A 19 -21.35 -11.65 37.51
C VAL A 19 -19.85 -11.88 37.22
N PHE A 20 -19.47 -12.81 36.34
CA PHE A 20 -18.03 -13.06 36.02
C PHE A 20 -17.66 -13.03 34.53
N PHE A 21 -18.45 -12.35 33.69
CA PHE A 21 -18.02 -11.98 32.33
C PHE A 21 -18.07 -10.46 32.17
N LEU A 22 -17.35 -9.74 33.02
CA LEU A 22 -16.80 -8.47 32.57
C LEU A 22 -15.66 -8.84 31.62
N PRO A 23 -15.71 -8.50 30.32
CA PRO A 23 -14.49 -8.46 29.55
C PRO A 23 -13.60 -7.46 30.28
N PHE A 24 -12.53 -7.95 30.90
CA PHE A 24 -11.36 -7.11 31.06
C PHE A 24 -11.04 -6.67 29.64
N SER A 25 -11.44 -5.44 29.31
CA SER A 25 -10.81 -4.69 28.24
C SER A 25 -9.36 -4.58 28.65
N ALA A 26 -8.58 -5.60 28.30
CA ALA A 26 -7.16 -5.47 28.21
C ALA A 26 -6.97 -4.28 27.27
N LEU A 27 -6.62 -3.14 27.86
CA LEU A 27 -5.98 -2.05 27.13
C LEU A 27 -4.69 -2.67 26.60
N ALA A 28 -4.78 -3.23 25.39
CA ALA A 28 -3.62 -3.55 24.59
C ALA A 28 -2.93 -2.21 24.30
N ALA A 29 -2.05 -1.80 25.22
CA ALA A 29 -1.16 -0.67 25.06
C ALA A 29 0.05 -1.02 24.18
N ASP A 30 0.20 -2.28 23.77
CA ASP A 30 1.28 -2.75 22.92
C ASP A 30 0.73 -3.16 21.56
N GLU A 31 0.57 -2.18 20.66
CA GLU A 31 0.96 -2.26 19.24
C GLU A 31 1.00 -0.84 18.62
N LEU A 32 1.36 0.21 19.39
CA LEU A 32 1.37 1.60 18.89
C LEU A 32 2.49 1.86 17.86
N PHE A 33 3.35 0.89 17.59
CA PHE A 33 4.44 1.04 16.62
C PHE A 33 4.49 -0.14 15.64
N PRO A 34 3.53 -0.24 14.69
CA PRO A 34 3.63 -1.20 13.60
C PRO A 34 4.82 -0.80 12.72
N ARG A 35 5.90 -1.61 12.76
CA ARG A 35 7.13 -1.47 11.95
C ARG A 35 7.64 -0.01 11.85
N GLY A 36 7.84 0.61 13.00
CA GLY A 36 8.26 2.01 13.09
C GLY A 36 9.76 2.20 13.22
N TYR A 37 10.27 3.21 12.54
CA TYR A 37 11.50 3.91 12.87
C TYR A 37 11.66 4.11 14.38
N LEU A 38 12.74 3.58 14.97
CA LEU A 38 13.12 3.84 16.36
C LEU A 38 14.33 4.77 16.38
N PRO A 39 14.17 6.04 16.83
CA PRO A 39 15.29 6.94 17.04
C PRO A 39 16.34 6.31 17.97
N ASN A 40 17.62 6.63 17.74
CA ASN A 40 18.62 6.43 18.78
C ASN A 40 18.47 7.53 19.83
N TYR A 41 17.72 7.23 20.90
CA TYR A 41 17.39 8.19 21.95
C TYR A 41 18.58 8.58 22.84
N SER A 42 19.72 7.90 22.76
CA SER A 42 20.87 8.19 23.63
C SER A 42 21.48 9.57 23.43
N GLU A 43 21.13 10.29 22.36
CA GLU A 43 21.69 11.59 21.99
C GLU A 43 20.64 12.72 21.96
N LEU A 44 19.38 12.45 22.32
CA LEU A 44 18.29 13.42 22.24
C LEU A 44 17.94 13.95 23.64
N PRO A 45 17.60 15.25 23.77
CA PRO A 45 17.00 15.76 25.00
C PRO A 45 15.62 15.11 25.20
N ASP A 46 15.19 14.95 26.46
CA ASP A 46 13.86 14.41 26.75
C ASP A 46 12.75 15.26 26.09
N PRO A 47 11.75 14.64 25.46
CA PRO A 47 10.69 15.38 24.79
C PRO A 47 9.77 16.05 25.82
N THR A 48 9.35 17.29 25.54
CA THR A 48 8.31 17.94 26.35
C THR A 48 6.91 17.40 25.96
N PRO A 49 5.90 17.50 26.84
CA PRO A 49 4.53 17.13 26.50
C PRO A 49 4.02 17.83 25.23
N GLU A 50 4.36 19.11 25.05
CA GLU A 50 3.95 19.88 23.87
C GLU A 50 4.56 19.36 22.57
N GLN A 51 5.82 18.91 22.62
CA GLN A 51 6.48 18.31 21.45
C GLN A 51 5.84 16.95 21.09
N ILE A 52 5.46 16.17 22.10
CA ILE A 52 4.75 14.89 21.90
C ILE A 52 3.39 15.14 21.25
N ASP A 53 2.63 16.10 21.77
CA ASP A 53 1.32 16.47 21.22
C ASP A 53 1.44 17.00 19.78
N GLU A 54 2.46 17.82 19.48
CA GLU A 54 2.74 18.31 18.13
C GLU A 54 3.04 17.13 17.17
N ALA A 55 3.90 16.20 17.57
CA ALA A 55 4.24 15.02 16.78
C ALA A 55 3.02 14.10 16.55
N LEU A 56 2.16 13.96 17.56
CA LEU A 56 0.90 13.22 17.45
C LEU A 56 -0.04 13.87 16.43
N VAL A 57 -0.21 15.19 16.49
CA VAL A 57 -1.01 15.94 15.51
C VAL A 57 -0.46 15.75 14.09
N VAL A 58 0.87 15.76 13.92
CA VAL A 58 1.52 15.48 12.63
C VAL A 58 1.18 14.08 12.12
N SER A 59 1.31 13.03 12.94
CA SER A 59 0.95 11.66 12.55
C SER A 59 -0.53 11.54 12.17
N LEU A 60 -1.43 12.11 12.99
CA LEU A 60 -2.87 12.08 12.74
C LEU A 60 -3.26 12.82 11.45
N ASN A 61 -2.66 13.99 11.18
CA ASN A 61 -2.88 14.75 9.95
C ASN A 61 -2.32 14.02 8.73
N CYS A 62 -1.21 13.30 8.86
CA CYS A 62 -0.71 12.45 7.80
C CYS A 62 -1.70 11.31 7.49
N LYS A 63 -2.24 10.65 8.53
CA LYS A 63 -3.19 9.52 8.38
C LYS A 63 -4.53 9.95 7.80
N SER A 64 -4.99 11.17 8.08
CA SER A 64 -6.30 11.64 7.63
C SER A 64 -6.38 11.93 6.13
N ALA A 65 -5.25 12.17 5.48
CA ALA A 65 -5.18 12.43 4.04
C ALA A 65 -4.67 11.19 3.29
N VAL A 66 -5.53 10.56 2.48
CA VAL A 66 -5.20 9.33 1.71
C VAL A 66 -3.92 9.49 0.89
N GLN A 67 -3.73 10.64 0.23
CA GLN A 67 -2.51 10.89 -0.55
C GLN A 67 -1.23 10.83 0.30
N ASN A 68 -1.29 11.34 1.53
CA ASN A 68 -0.17 11.32 2.45
C ASN A 68 0.07 9.92 3.01
N SER A 69 -0.98 9.22 3.46
CA SER A 69 -0.84 7.88 4.02
C SER A 69 -0.44 6.81 2.98
N THR A 70 -0.76 7.04 1.71
CA THR A 70 -0.22 6.24 0.59
C THR A 70 1.26 6.48 0.38
N SER A 71 1.71 7.75 0.46
CA SER A 71 3.08 8.14 0.08
C SER A 71 4.09 8.05 1.22
N TYR A 72 3.65 8.20 2.46
CA TYR A 72 4.49 8.29 3.65
C TYR A 72 4.04 7.34 4.75
N ASP A 73 5.02 6.82 5.50
CA ASP A 73 4.75 6.08 6.73
C ASP A 73 4.45 7.11 7.83
N CYS A 74 3.17 7.32 8.12
CA CYS A 74 2.74 8.40 9.00
C CYS A 74 3.22 8.25 10.45
N ASP A 75 3.44 7.03 10.92
CA ASP A 75 3.99 6.80 12.25
C ASP A 75 5.48 7.11 12.29
N CYS A 76 6.23 6.70 11.25
CA CYS A 76 7.60 7.17 11.03
C CYS A 76 7.66 8.71 10.95
N VAL A 77 6.76 9.35 10.19
CA VAL A 77 6.74 10.82 10.04
C VAL A 77 6.56 11.51 11.38
N GLY A 78 5.60 11.06 12.21
CA GLY A 78 5.40 11.61 13.55
C GLY A 78 6.63 11.46 14.45
N MET A 79 7.21 10.27 14.50
CA MET A 79 8.41 10.01 15.31
C MET A 79 9.64 10.78 14.83
N LYS A 80 9.84 10.87 13.51
CA LYS A 80 10.94 11.62 12.93
C LYS A 80 10.77 13.12 13.13
N TYR A 81 9.53 13.60 13.10
CA TYR A 81 9.20 14.98 13.41
C TYR A 81 9.59 15.34 14.86
N LEU A 82 9.21 14.49 15.83
CA LEU A 82 9.56 14.67 17.24
C LEU A 82 11.08 14.75 17.43
N GLU A 83 11.83 13.81 16.84
CA GLU A 83 13.29 13.82 16.90
C GLU A 83 13.87 15.13 16.35
N LEU A 84 13.38 15.59 15.19
CA LEU A 84 13.87 16.82 14.58
C LEU A 84 13.53 18.05 15.42
N ARG A 85 12.35 18.08 16.06
CA ARG A 85 11.94 19.13 16.99
C ARG A 85 12.83 19.15 18.23
N GLN A 86 13.13 18.00 18.83
CA GLN A 86 14.06 17.88 19.96
C GLN A 86 15.47 18.37 19.60
N ARG A 87 15.96 18.07 18.39
CA ARG A 87 17.30 18.47 17.94
C ARG A 87 17.42 19.95 17.61
N ARG A 88 16.39 20.54 16.98
CA ARG A 88 16.45 21.93 16.45
C ARG A 88 15.78 22.95 17.35
N GLY A 89 14.95 22.50 18.29
CA GLY A 89 14.25 23.32 19.27
C GLY A 89 12.96 23.96 18.75
N GLU A 90 12.29 24.66 19.67
CA GLU A 90 10.96 25.26 19.48
C GLU A 90 10.89 26.34 18.41
N LYS A 91 12.02 27.00 18.12
CA LYS A 91 12.06 28.12 17.16
C LYS A 91 12.08 27.69 15.70
N GLU A 92 12.32 26.40 15.44
CA GLU A 92 12.41 25.87 14.07
C GLU A 92 11.04 25.86 13.38
N ASN A 93 11.03 26.12 12.07
CA ASN A 93 9.78 26.20 11.32
C ASN A 93 9.10 24.82 11.23
N PRO A 94 7.85 24.65 11.72
CA PRO A 94 7.13 23.37 11.69
C PRO A 94 7.06 22.73 10.29
N THR A 95 6.84 23.54 9.25
CA THR A 95 6.76 23.06 7.88
C THR A 95 8.09 22.46 7.41
N LEU A 96 9.23 23.05 7.77
CA LEU A 96 10.54 22.51 7.39
C LEU A 96 10.83 21.19 8.11
N LEU A 97 10.40 21.05 9.36
CA LEU A 97 10.50 19.79 10.09
C LEU A 97 9.65 18.69 9.44
N LEU A 98 8.40 19.02 9.09
CA LEU A 98 7.49 18.09 8.43
C LEU A 98 8.05 17.60 7.09
N MET A 99 8.54 18.52 6.24
CA MET A 99 9.14 18.15 4.96
C MET A 99 10.37 17.25 5.13
N ALA A 100 11.20 17.50 6.15
CA ALA A 100 12.37 16.68 6.44
C ALA A 100 11.97 15.28 6.98
N ALA A 101 10.95 15.21 7.82
CA ALA A 101 10.39 13.95 8.31
C ALA A 101 9.82 13.11 7.17
N GLN A 102 8.97 13.71 6.31
CA GLN A 102 8.38 13.06 5.14
C GLN A 102 9.42 12.47 4.19
N ARG A 103 10.50 13.21 3.89
CA ARG A 103 11.60 12.70 3.06
C ARG A 103 12.31 11.48 3.65
N SER A 104 12.27 11.31 4.96
CA SER A 104 12.93 10.19 5.65
C SER A 104 12.02 8.98 5.81
N CYS A 105 10.72 9.14 5.54
CA CYS A 105 9.69 8.17 5.88
C CYS A 105 8.77 7.86 4.69
N PRO A 106 9.29 7.42 3.53
CA PRO A 106 8.44 6.96 2.43
C PRO A 106 7.67 5.70 2.83
N ASN A 107 6.48 5.49 2.26
CA ASN A 107 5.69 4.26 2.40
C ASN A 107 5.73 3.43 1.10
N PRO A 108 6.81 2.66 0.85
CA PRO A 108 6.94 1.89 -0.39
C PRO A 108 5.77 0.90 -0.59
N ALA A 109 5.25 0.31 0.49
CA ALA A 109 4.13 -0.62 0.39
C ALA A 109 2.84 0.07 -0.04
N GLY A 110 2.52 1.24 0.53
CA GLY A 110 1.38 2.06 0.13
C GLY A 110 1.50 2.55 -1.31
N ILE A 111 2.68 3.03 -1.69
CA ILE A 111 2.97 3.48 -3.06
C ILE A 111 2.79 2.32 -4.06
N ALA A 112 3.34 1.14 -3.76
CA ALA A 112 3.21 -0.04 -4.60
C ALA A 112 1.74 -0.45 -4.75
N GLY A 113 1.00 -0.57 -3.63
CA GLY A 113 -0.41 -0.94 -3.64
C GLY A 113 -1.25 -0.02 -4.53
N ALA A 114 -1.12 1.29 -4.36
CA ALA A 114 -1.86 2.26 -5.16
C ALA A 114 -1.49 2.20 -6.65
N ASN A 115 -0.20 2.04 -6.98
CA ASN A 115 0.24 1.96 -8.38
C ASN A 115 -0.09 0.63 -9.05
N TYR A 116 -0.20 -0.46 -8.29
CA TYR A 116 -0.70 -1.74 -8.79
C TYR A 116 -2.17 -1.60 -9.24
N GLU A 117 -3.03 -1.00 -8.41
CA GLU A 117 -4.44 -0.78 -8.73
C GLU A 117 -4.60 0.12 -9.98
N ILE A 118 -3.82 1.19 -10.07
CA ILE A 118 -3.79 2.06 -11.25
C ILE A 118 -3.33 1.28 -12.49
N CYS A 119 -2.28 0.46 -12.36
CA CYS A 119 -1.77 -0.36 -13.46
C CYS A 119 -2.83 -1.33 -13.99
N GLU A 120 -3.52 -2.05 -13.10
CA GLU A 120 -4.54 -3.02 -13.49
C GLU A 120 -5.68 -2.41 -14.32
N SER A 121 -6.01 -1.13 -14.08
CA SER A 121 -7.12 -0.45 -14.76
C SER A 121 -6.97 -0.41 -16.29
N TRP A 122 -5.73 -0.42 -16.81
CA TRP A 122 -5.43 -0.39 -18.24
C TRP A 122 -4.64 -1.62 -18.72
N ALA A 123 -3.79 -2.20 -17.87
CA ALA A 123 -2.94 -3.32 -18.23
C ALA A 123 -3.75 -4.58 -18.58
N LYS A 124 -4.96 -4.76 -18.02
CA LYS A 124 -5.86 -5.86 -18.42
C LYS A 124 -6.15 -5.89 -19.93
N SER A 125 -6.16 -4.72 -20.59
CA SER A 125 -6.34 -4.59 -22.04
C SER A 125 -5.03 -4.69 -22.82
N ALA A 126 -3.96 -4.03 -22.32
CA ALA A 126 -2.67 -3.98 -23.01
C ALA A 126 -1.81 -5.25 -22.86
N HIS A 127 -1.98 -5.95 -21.72
CA HIS A 127 -1.23 -7.12 -21.25
C HIS A 127 -2.20 -8.27 -20.86
N PRO A 128 -3.08 -8.73 -21.76
CA PRO A 128 -4.18 -9.62 -21.40
C PRO A 128 -3.76 -10.97 -20.78
N TYR A 129 -2.52 -11.39 -21.00
CA TYR A 129 -2.01 -12.68 -20.51
C TYR A 129 -1.14 -12.56 -19.25
N ASP A 130 -0.49 -11.42 -19.05
CA ASP A 130 0.55 -11.21 -18.03
C ASP A 130 0.34 -9.94 -17.17
N TYR A 131 -0.80 -9.25 -17.29
CA TYR A 131 -1.01 -7.96 -16.62
C TYR A 131 -0.72 -7.99 -15.11
N LYS A 132 -1.01 -9.10 -14.41
CA LYS A 132 -0.74 -9.21 -12.97
C LYS A 132 0.75 -9.17 -12.67
N GLU A 133 1.53 -10.01 -13.34
CA GLU A 133 2.98 -10.08 -13.16
C GLU A 133 3.65 -8.77 -13.61
N PHE A 134 3.18 -8.20 -14.72
CA PHE A 134 3.61 -6.89 -15.19
C PHE A 134 3.30 -5.78 -14.17
N CYS A 135 2.08 -5.71 -13.64
CA CYS A 135 1.69 -4.68 -12.67
C CYS A 135 2.38 -4.85 -11.33
N GLU A 136 2.64 -6.08 -10.87
CA GLU A 136 3.41 -6.34 -9.67
C GLU A 136 4.85 -5.84 -9.82
N CYS A 137 5.50 -6.14 -10.95
CA CYS A 137 6.82 -5.59 -11.24
C CYS A 137 6.78 -4.06 -11.29
N PHE A 138 5.88 -3.48 -12.09
CA PHE A 138 5.79 -2.04 -12.29
C PHE A 138 5.57 -1.29 -10.97
N ALA A 139 4.63 -1.77 -10.15
CA ALA A 139 4.28 -1.15 -8.88
C ALA A 139 5.46 -1.14 -7.90
N ASN A 140 6.19 -2.25 -7.80
CA ASN A 140 7.34 -2.37 -6.92
C ASN A 140 8.53 -1.53 -7.39
N GLU A 141 8.83 -1.55 -8.70
CA GLU A 141 9.87 -0.71 -9.29
C GLU A 141 9.55 0.78 -9.10
N TYR A 142 8.30 1.16 -9.36
CA TYR A 142 7.85 2.53 -9.14
C TYR A 142 7.95 2.94 -7.69
N ALA A 143 7.49 2.10 -6.76
CA ALA A 143 7.61 2.36 -5.33
C ALA A 143 9.06 2.53 -4.87
N SER A 144 9.99 1.73 -5.40
CA SER A 144 11.42 1.84 -5.13
C SER A 144 11.99 3.19 -5.58
N ILE A 145 11.74 3.56 -6.85
CA ILE A 145 12.22 4.83 -7.42
C ILE A 145 11.58 6.02 -6.72
N HIS A 146 10.26 5.98 -6.50
CA HIS A 146 9.50 7.06 -5.88
C HIS A 146 9.87 7.25 -4.40
N SER A 147 10.12 6.17 -3.65
CA SER A 147 10.54 6.26 -2.25
C SER A 147 11.88 6.98 -2.09
N SER A 148 12.75 6.93 -3.10
CA SER A 148 14.03 7.64 -3.11
C SER A 148 13.87 9.14 -3.36
N ASN A 149 12.76 9.57 -3.96
CA ASN A 149 12.45 10.97 -4.26
C ASN A 149 10.93 11.18 -4.35
N VAL A 150 10.28 11.24 -3.18
CA VAL A 150 8.83 11.49 -3.09
C VAL A 150 8.57 12.94 -3.48
N THR A 151 7.73 13.14 -4.49
CA THR A 151 7.44 14.45 -5.07
C THR A 151 6.05 14.46 -5.69
N TYR A 152 5.48 15.64 -5.87
CA TYR A 152 4.24 15.85 -6.60
C TYR A 152 4.46 16.60 -7.92
N ASN A 153 5.72 16.70 -8.35
CA ASN A 153 6.04 17.28 -9.66
C ASN A 153 5.70 16.26 -10.75
N GLU A 154 4.69 16.56 -11.57
CA GLU A 154 4.20 15.65 -12.61
C GLU A 154 5.27 15.19 -13.61
N LEU A 155 6.23 16.06 -13.97
CA LEU A 155 7.30 15.68 -14.90
C LEU A 155 8.24 14.64 -14.27
N VAL A 156 8.51 14.78 -12.97
CA VAL A 156 9.32 13.78 -12.24
C VAL A 156 8.54 12.49 -12.08
N LEU A 157 7.25 12.56 -11.72
CA LEU A 157 6.38 11.38 -11.60
C LEU A 157 6.27 10.62 -12.92
N GLU A 158 6.08 11.32 -14.04
CA GLU A 158 6.04 10.72 -15.37
C GLU A 158 7.35 10.04 -15.72
N LYS A 159 8.49 10.68 -15.44
CA LYS A 159 9.81 10.07 -15.64
C LYS A 159 9.97 8.79 -14.82
N GLN A 160 9.60 8.81 -13.53
CA GLN A 160 9.65 7.64 -12.64
C GLN A 160 8.77 6.49 -13.17
N ARG A 161 7.56 6.81 -13.67
CA ARG A 161 6.67 5.82 -14.31
C ARG A 161 7.31 5.21 -15.55
N ILE A 162 7.85 6.03 -16.45
CA ILE A 162 8.53 5.57 -17.68
C ILE A 162 9.71 4.65 -17.36
N GLU A 163 10.52 5.00 -16.36
CA GLU A 163 11.65 4.16 -15.92
C GLU A 163 11.17 2.80 -15.38
N SER A 164 10.11 2.80 -14.57
CA SER A 164 9.49 1.58 -14.03
C SER A 164 8.93 0.69 -15.15
N TYR A 165 8.25 1.27 -16.14
CA TYR A 165 7.77 0.53 -17.31
C TYR A 165 8.90 -0.10 -18.12
N LYS A 166 10.01 0.63 -18.32
CA LYS A 166 11.18 0.11 -19.04
C LYS A 166 11.81 -1.07 -18.31
N SER A 167 11.90 -0.98 -16.97
CA SER A 167 12.41 -2.04 -16.10
C SER A 167 11.59 -3.33 -16.23
N CYS A 168 10.25 -3.21 -16.28
CA CYS A 168 9.33 -4.35 -16.26
C CYS A 168 8.85 -4.84 -17.63
N GLY A 169 8.96 -4.03 -18.68
CA GLY A 169 8.28 -4.23 -19.97
C GLY A 169 9.16 -4.58 -21.16
N THR A 170 10.47 -4.74 -21.02
CA THR A 170 11.37 -4.87 -22.18
C THR A 170 11.86 -6.30 -22.51
N GLY A 171 11.58 -7.31 -21.68
CA GLY A 171 12.03 -8.69 -21.93
C GLY A 171 10.91 -9.64 -22.37
N ARG A 172 9.99 -9.99 -21.46
CA ARG A 172 9.14 -11.18 -21.64
C ARG A 172 8.05 -11.07 -22.70
N TYR A 173 7.35 -9.94 -22.81
CA TYR A 173 6.27 -9.81 -23.80
C TYR A 173 6.80 -9.71 -25.24
N PHE A 174 8.02 -9.22 -25.43
CA PHE A 174 8.70 -9.24 -26.72
C PHE A 174 9.17 -10.66 -27.04
N ASP A 175 9.82 -11.34 -26.10
CA ASP A 175 10.34 -12.69 -26.29
C ASP A 175 9.22 -13.74 -26.49
N GLU A 176 8.10 -13.65 -25.78
CA GLU A 176 6.94 -14.53 -25.97
C GLU A 176 6.17 -14.22 -27.26
N ARG A 177 6.05 -12.95 -27.66
CA ARG A 177 5.50 -12.60 -28.99
C ARG A 177 6.40 -13.10 -30.10
N ILE A 178 7.72 -12.98 -29.95
CA ILE A 178 8.68 -13.56 -30.90
C ILE A 178 8.55 -15.07 -30.89
N ALA A 179 8.56 -15.75 -29.74
CA ALA A 179 8.44 -17.19 -29.66
C ALA A 179 7.13 -17.72 -30.27
N LYS A 180 6.00 -17.09 -29.95
CA LYS A 180 4.68 -17.44 -30.50
C LYS A 180 4.61 -17.16 -32.00
N LYS A 181 5.13 -16.02 -32.46
CA LYS A 181 5.21 -15.69 -33.89
C LYS A 181 6.11 -16.69 -34.62
N THR A 182 7.31 -16.95 -34.12
CA THR A 182 8.26 -17.93 -34.66
C THR A 182 7.65 -19.34 -34.70
N MET A 183 6.87 -19.74 -33.70
CA MET A 183 6.18 -21.03 -33.72
C MET A 183 5.07 -21.07 -34.78
N ILE A 184 4.26 -20.01 -34.90
CA ILE A 184 3.23 -19.88 -35.94
C ILE A 184 3.87 -19.90 -37.34
N ASP A 185 4.97 -19.17 -37.54
CA ASP A 185 5.70 -19.11 -38.82
C ASP A 185 6.26 -20.49 -39.19
N LYS A 186 6.89 -21.20 -38.24
CA LYS A 186 7.34 -22.59 -38.44
C LYS A 186 6.22 -23.55 -38.80
N LEU A 187 5.04 -23.41 -38.16
CA LEU A 187 3.87 -24.21 -38.48
C LEU A 187 3.33 -23.89 -39.88
N ARG A 188 3.38 -22.62 -40.31
CA ARG A 188 2.98 -22.20 -41.67
C ARG A 188 3.94 -22.75 -42.72
N ASP A 189 5.25 -22.61 -42.52
CA ASP A 189 6.30 -23.10 -43.44
C ASP A 189 6.25 -24.62 -43.62
N SER A 190 5.98 -25.35 -42.54
CA SER A 190 5.81 -26.82 -42.57
C SER A 190 4.47 -27.29 -43.15
N LYS A 191 3.58 -26.38 -43.58
CA LYS A 191 2.20 -26.65 -44.02
C LYS A 191 1.29 -27.31 -42.97
N VAL A 192 1.80 -27.54 -41.76
CA VAL A 192 1.06 -28.14 -40.64
C VAL A 192 -0.03 -27.18 -40.14
N PHE A 193 0.20 -25.88 -40.22
CA PHE A 193 -0.78 -24.87 -39.78
C PHE A 193 -2.13 -25.00 -40.49
N GLY A 194 -2.14 -25.23 -41.81
CA GLY A 194 -3.37 -25.41 -42.59
C GLY A 194 -4.09 -26.73 -42.29
N ILE A 195 -3.36 -27.74 -41.82
CA ILE A 195 -3.91 -29.03 -41.38
C ILE A 195 -4.55 -28.88 -39.99
N LEU A 196 -3.87 -28.18 -39.08
CA LEU A 196 -4.35 -27.95 -37.72
C LEU A 196 -5.49 -26.91 -37.67
N PHE A 197 -5.50 -25.95 -38.59
CA PHE A 197 -6.45 -24.83 -38.60
C PHE A 197 -7.06 -24.60 -40.00
N PRO A 198 -7.85 -25.56 -40.54
CA PRO A 198 -8.33 -25.53 -41.93
C PRO A 198 -9.30 -24.38 -42.27
N GLY A 199 -9.82 -23.67 -41.26
CA GLY A 199 -10.68 -22.48 -41.44
C GLY A 199 -9.96 -21.13 -41.37
N ALA A 200 -8.68 -21.11 -40.98
CA ALA A 200 -7.90 -19.88 -40.89
C ALA A 200 -7.43 -19.44 -42.28
N LYS A 201 -8.30 -18.76 -43.03
CA LYS A 201 -7.93 -18.16 -44.34
C LYS A 201 -6.83 -17.12 -44.13
N GLY A 202 -5.75 -17.21 -44.91
CA GLY A 202 -4.56 -16.38 -44.80
C GLY A 202 -4.87 -14.88 -44.84
N GLN A 203 -4.70 -14.23 -43.69
CA GLN A 203 -4.39 -12.82 -43.54
C GLN A 203 -2.89 -12.69 -43.24
#